data_AF-A0A2T0NAY4-F1
#
_entry.id   AF-A0A2T0NAY4-F1
#
_cell.length_a   1.000
_cell.length_b   1.000
_cell.length_c   1.000
_cell.angle_alpha   90.00
_cell.angle_beta   90.00
_cell.angle_gamma   90.00
#
_symmetry.space_group_name_H-M   'P 1'
#
loop_
_entity.id
_entity.type
_entity.pdbx_description
1 polymer ?
#
loop_
_entity_poly.entity_id
_entity_poly.type
_entity_poly.pdbx_seq_one_letter_code
_entity_poly.pdbx_strand_id
1 'polypeptide(L)' 'MTHAMTALWSSPERRSERCPACADERPFEQPPCLDGHEPGECPEWACLDCGHAITLGTVESTRPARQLVTAAA' A
#
# COMPACT_ATOMS: atom_id res chain seq x y z
N MET A 1 -9.39 20.05 19.99
CA MET A 1 -8.65 20.14 18.72
C MET A 1 -7.97 18.78 18.47
N THR A 2 -8.71 17.67 18.53
CA THR A 2 -9.36 16.99 17.38
C THR A 2 -8.39 16.16 16.50
N HIS A 3 -7.07 16.23 16.70
CA HIS A 3 -6.10 15.43 15.91
C HIS A 3 -5.67 14.08 16.51
N ALA A 4 -6.10 13.74 17.73
CA ALA A 4 -5.73 12.46 18.36
C ALA A 4 -6.72 11.31 18.06
N MET A 5 -7.97 11.62 17.66
CA MET A 5 -8.98 10.59 17.35
C MET A 5 -8.80 9.96 15.95
N THR A 6 -7.93 10.53 15.11
CA THR A 6 -7.58 10.03 13.77
C THR A 6 -6.30 9.17 13.77
N ALA A 7 -5.66 8.93 14.91
CA ALA A 7 -4.46 8.08 14.97
C ALA A 7 -4.74 6.65 15.49
N LEU A 8 -5.86 6.44 16.18
CA LEU A 8 -6.21 5.15 16.79
C LEU A 8 -6.94 4.17 15.85
N TRP A 9 -7.41 4.64 14.70
CA TRP A 9 -8.05 3.83 13.65
C TRP A 9 -7.07 3.42 12.54
N SER A 10 -5.87 4.02 12.49
CA SER A 10 -4.76 3.56 11.66
C SER A 10 -3.96 2.50 12.41
N SER A 11 -4.60 1.35 12.67
CA SER A 11 -3.81 0.13 12.89
C SER A 11 -3.04 -0.13 11.60
N PRO A 12 -1.72 -0.38 11.61
CA PRO A 12 -0.96 -0.71 10.39
C PRO A 12 -1.49 -1.95 9.67
N GLU A 13 -2.41 -2.68 10.30
CA GLU A 13 -3.04 -3.91 9.83
C GLU A 13 -4.35 -3.65 9.07
N ARG A 14 -4.93 -2.43 9.14
CA ARG A 14 -6.19 -2.08 8.48
C ARG A 14 -6.19 -0.66 7.90
N ARG A 15 -6.80 -0.53 6.71
CA ARG A 15 -6.86 0.73 5.96
C ARG A 15 -8.15 0.84 5.14
N SER A 16 -8.68 2.04 4.96
CA SER A 16 -9.80 2.30 4.04
C SER A 16 -9.30 2.60 2.63
N GLU A 17 -9.77 1.85 1.64
CA GLU A 17 -9.42 1.99 0.22
C GLU A 17 -10.64 1.77 -0.69
N ARG A 18 -10.56 2.22 -1.94
CA ARG A 18 -11.62 1.94 -2.93
C ARG A 18 -11.55 0.48 -3.38
N CYS A 19 -12.55 -0.32 -3.03
CA CYS A 19 -12.69 -1.68 -3.53
C CYS A 19 -13.33 -1.67 -4.93
N PRO A 20 -12.67 -2.19 -5.98
CA PRO A 20 -13.25 -2.24 -7.32
C PRO A 20 -14.42 -3.22 -7.43
N ALA A 21 -14.39 -4.32 -6.66
CA ALA A 21 -15.49 -5.30 -6.63
C ALA A 21 -16.78 -4.77 -5.96
N CYS A 22 -16.66 -4.10 -4.80
CA CYS A 22 -17.79 -3.44 -4.14
C CYS A 22 -18.18 -2.11 -4.80
N ALA A 23 -17.31 -1.56 -5.65
CA ALA A 23 -17.42 -0.23 -6.22
C ALA A 23 -17.61 0.87 -5.16
N ASP A 24 -16.94 0.77 -4.02
CA ASP A 24 -17.11 1.68 -2.88
C ASP A 24 -15.87 1.70 -1.97
N GLU A 25 -15.75 2.68 -1.07
CA GLU A 25 -14.68 2.69 -0.07
C GLU A 25 -14.96 1.61 0.98
N ARG A 26 -13.98 0.75 1.24
CA ARG A 26 -14.09 -0.38 2.15
C ARG A 26 -12.85 -0.49 3.03
N PRO A 27 -12.98 -1.03 4.24
CA PRO A 27 -11.81 -1.39 5.02
C PRO A 27 -11.16 -2.65 4.44
N PHE A 28 -9.84 -2.64 4.41
CA PHE A 28 -8.97 -3.72 3.99
C PHE A 28 -8.09 -4.16 5.16
N GLU A 29 -7.70 -5.44 5.17
CA GLU A 29 -6.65 -5.96 6.04
C GLU A 29 -5.50 -6.57 5.23
N GLN A 30 -4.32 -6.60 5.83
CA GLN A 30 -3.16 -7.27 5.26
C GLN A 30 -3.24 -8.76 5.64
N PRO A 31 -3.47 -9.69 4.68
CA PRO A 31 -3.45 -11.12 4.99
C PRO A 31 -2.05 -11.57 5.43
N PRO A 32 -1.92 -12.74 6.08
CA PRO A 32 -0.62 -13.31 6.42
C PRO A 32 0.29 -13.35 5.19
N CYS A 33 1.43 -12.67 5.28
CA CYS A 33 2.38 -12.59 4.18
C CYS A 33 3.13 -13.92 4.05
N LEU A 34 2.98 -14.60 2.90
CA LEU A 34 3.70 -15.84 2.61
C LEU A 34 5.12 -15.58 2.09
N ASP A 35 5.35 -14.42 1.50
CA ASP A 35 6.65 -14.01 0.93
C ASP A 35 7.68 -13.59 1.99
N GLY A 36 7.28 -13.53 3.26
CA GLY A 36 8.20 -13.25 4.37
C GLY A 36 8.53 -11.76 4.58
N HIS A 37 7.71 -10.84 4.03
CA HIS A 37 7.81 -9.42 4.37
C HIS A 37 7.50 -9.16 5.84
N GLU A 38 8.08 -8.09 6.39
CA GLU A 38 7.77 -7.63 7.75
C GLU A 38 6.26 -7.30 7.88
N PRO A 39 5.66 -7.47 9.08
CA PRO A 39 4.28 -7.08 9.32
C PRO A 39 4.03 -5.62 8.94
N GLY A 40 3.02 -5.36 8.11
CA GLY A 40 2.73 -4.02 7.58
C GLY A 40 3.44 -3.63 6.28
N GLU A 41 4.41 -4.44 5.80
CA GLU A 41 5.15 -4.16 4.56
C GLU A 41 4.69 -5.00 3.36
N CYS A 42 3.81 -5.98 3.57
CA CYS A 42 3.25 -6.75 2.47
C CYS A 42 2.38 -5.83 1.60
N PRO A 43 2.60 -5.79 0.28
CA PRO A 43 1.82 -4.94 -0.60
C PRO A 43 0.41 -5.49 -0.83
N GLU A 44 0.07 -6.71 -0.41
CA GLU A 44 -1.26 -7.29 -0.58
C GLU A 44 -2.25 -6.90 0.51
N TRP A 45 -3.46 -6.53 0.10
CA TRP A 45 -4.54 -6.09 0.97
C TRP A 45 -5.86 -6.69 0.53
N ALA A 46 -6.59 -7.31 1.45
CA ALA A 46 -7.88 -7.96 1.19
C ALA A 46 -9.04 -7.15 1.79
N CYS A 47 -10.09 -6.92 1.00
CA CYS A 47 -11.30 -6.22 1.45
C CYS A 47 -12.02 -7.06 2.50
N LEU A 48 -12.35 -6.46 3.65
CA LEU A 48 -13.03 -7.16 4.75
C LEU A 48 -14.48 -7.54 4.43
N ASP A 49 -15.09 -6.84 3.47
CA ASP A 49 -16.50 -7.04 3.11
C ASP A 49 -16.67 -8.17 2.09
N CYS A 50 -15.81 -8.20 1.05
CA CYS A 50 -15.98 -9.13 -0.08
C CYS A 50 -14.77 -10.06 -0.35
N GLY A 51 -13.63 -9.84 0.31
CA GLY A 51 -12.40 -10.62 0.11
C GLY A 51 -11.59 -10.26 -1.14
N HIS A 52 -12.00 -9.26 -1.94
CA HIS A 52 -11.22 -8.83 -3.10
C HIS A 52 -9.85 -8.28 -2.68
N ALA A 53 -8.78 -8.76 -3.31
CA ALA A 53 -7.41 -8.36 -3.01
C ALA A 53 -6.92 -7.25 -3.96
N ILE A 54 -6.25 -6.24 -3.41
CA ILE A 54 -5.54 -5.18 -4.14
C ILE A 54 -4.07 -5.15 -3.70
N THR A 55 -3.19 -4.71 -4.59
CA THR A 55 -1.77 -4.50 -4.29
C THR A 55 -1.47 -3.01 -4.16
N LEU A 56 -0.98 -2.61 -2.99
CA LEU A 56 -0.60 -1.26 -2.64
C LEU A 56 0.84 -1.30 -2.13
N GLY A 57 1.78 -0.89 -2.96
CA GLY A 57 3.20 -0.84 -2.62
C GLY A 57 3.84 0.44 -3.15
N THR A 58 4.86 0.92 -2.43
CA THR A 58 5.72 2.00 -2.92
C THR A 58 6.58 1.41 -4.03
N VAL A 59 6.18 1.59 -5.29
CA VAL A 59 7.12 1.36 -6.38
C VAL A 59 8.23 2.39 -6.21
N GLU A 60 9.39 1.95 -5.73
CA GLU A 60 10.63 2.68 -5.95
C GLU A 60 10.85 2.68 -7.46
N SER A 61 10.21 3.66 -8.11
CA SER A 61 10.37 3.92 -9.53
C SER A 61 11.81 4.35 -9.68
N THR A 62 12.69 3.38 -9.92
CA THR A 62 14.05 3.61 -10.39
C THR A 62 13.89 4.19 -11.78
N ARG A 63 13.61 5.49 -11.84
CA ARG A 63 13.66 6.24 -13.08
C ARG A 63 15.10 6.13 -13.55
N PRO A 64 15.38 5.55 -14.73
CA PRO A 64 16.74 5.53 -15.23
C PRO A 64 17.20 6.99 -15.34
N ALA A 65 18.16 7.37 -14.51
CA ALA A 65 18.81 8.66 -14.63
C ALA A 65 19.46 8.65 -16.01
N ARG A 66 18.99 9.52 -16.91
CA ARG A 66 19.63 9.70 -18.21
C ARG A 66 21.00 10.31 -17.95
N GLN A 67 22.01 9.45 -17.82
CA GLN A 67 23.37 9.88 -17.55
C GLN A 67 23.92 10.49 -18.84
N LEU A 68 24.02 11.82 -18.89
CA LEU A 68 24.74 12.50 -19.95
C LEU A 68 26.22 12.19 -19.80
N VAL A 69 26.76 11.38 -20.70
CA VAL A 69 28.19 11.16 -20.83
C VAL A 69 28.77 12.34 -21.60
N THR A 70 29.52 13.20 -20.92
CA THR A 70 30.36 14.20 -21.58
C THR A 70 31.65 13.52 -22.03
N ALA A 71 31.86 13.43 -23.34
CA ALA A 71 33.15 13.05 -23.90
C ALA A 71 34.16 14.19 -23.68
N ALA A 72 35.26 13.91 -22.99
CA ALA A 72 36.40 14.81 -22.93
C ALA A 72 37.23 14.64 -24.22
N ALA A 73 37.52 15.77 -24.88
CA ALA A 73 38.30 15.86 -26.11
C ALA A 73 39.81 15.83 -25.84
#